data_AF-A0A3C0EJN2-F1
#
_entry.id   AF-A0A3C0EJN2-F1
#
_cell.length_a   1.000
_cell.length_b   1.000
_cell.length_c   1.000
_cell.angle_alpha   90.00
_cell.angle_beta   90.00
_cell.angle_gamma   90.00
#
_symmetry.space_group_name_H-M   'P 1'
#
loop_
_entity.id
_entity.type
_entity.pdbx_description
1 polymer ?
#
loop_
_entity_poly.entity_id
_entity_poly.type
_entity_poly.pdbx_seq_one_letter_code
_entity_poly.pdbx_strand_id
1 'polypeptide(L)' 'MTSLVLQDLATFGPDHCQSVSYEQAVDYTKKLTESQYENFTVASWFLPKPMKQDFHAVYSFCRWADDLGDE' A
#
# COMPACT_ATOMS: atom_id res chain seq x y z
N MET A 1 -3.00 -13.47 10.64
CA MET A 1 -2.12 -12.40 10.15
C MET A 1 -2.92 -11.13 10.23
N THR A 2 -2.55 -10.18 11.09
CA THR A 2 -3.32 -8.95 11.24
C THR A 2 -3.11 -8.10 9.99
N SER A 3 -4.19 -7.67 9.32
CA SER A 3 -4.09 -6.73 8.20
C SER A 3 -3.39 -5.44 8.66
N LEU A 4 -2.37 -5.01 7.90
CA LEU A 4 -1.70 -3.73 8.13
C LEU A 4 -2.62 -2.55 7.77
N VAL A 5 -3.48 -2.74 6.78
CA VAL A 5 -4.51 -1.76 6.38
C VAL A 5 -5.46 -1.47 7.53
N LEU A 6 -5.96 -2.50 8.23
CA LEU A 6 -6.86 -2.29 9.36
C LEU A 6 -6.21 -1.55 10.53
N GLN A 7 -4.90 -1.71 10.73
CA GLN A 7 -4.16 -0.94 11.74
C GLN A 7 -4.00 0.52 11.31
N ASP A 8 -3.76 0.75 10.02
CA ASP A 8 -3.56 2.08 9.47
C ASP A 8 -4.85 2.90 9.38
N LEU A 9 -6.04 2.29 9.56
CA LEU A 9 -7.31 3.02 9.69
C LEU A 9 -7.32 4.04 10.82
N ALA A 10 -6.56 3.81 11.90
CA ALA A 10 -6.43 4.81 12.96
C ALA A 10 -5.71 6.09 12.51
N THR A 11 -4.98 6.03 11.38
CA THR A 11 -4.16 7.13 10.84
C THR A 11 -4.77 7.72 9.56
N PHE A 12 -5.38 6.88 8.71
CA PHE A 12 -5.90 7.25 7.39
C PHE A 12 -7.37 6.84 7.17
N GLY A 13 -8.10 6.53 8.24
CA GLY A 13 -9.50 6.11 8.20
C GLY A 13 -10.51 7.25 8.25
N PRO A 14 -11.80 6.92 8.36
CA PRO A 14 -12.89 7.92 8.31
C PRO A 14 -12.85 8.93 9.46
N ASP A 15 -12.35 8.52 10.62
CA ASP A 15 -12.29 9.37 11.82
C ASP A 15 -10.97 10.17 11.91
N HIS A 16 -9.95 9.80 11.14
CA HIS A 16 -8.64 10.45 11.15
C HIS A 16 -7.97 10.36 9.78
N CYS A 17 -7.63 11.52 9.21
CA CYS A 17 -6.88 11.58 7.95
C CYS A 17 -5.66 12.48 8.14
N GLN A 18 -4.53 11.86 8.47
CA GLN A 18 -3.28 12.59 8.63
C GLN A 18 -2.80 13.13 7.27
N SER A 19 -2.57 14.44 7.21
CA SER A 19 -1.91 15.05 6.05
C SER A 19 -0.45 14.61 5.97
N VAL A 20 -0.04 14.13 4.80
CA VAL A 20 1.33 13.68 4.53
C VAL A 20 1.91 14.40 3.31
N SER A 21 3.24 14.53 3.26
CA SER A 21 3.92 14.99 2.05
C SER A 21 3.88 13.92 0.96
N TYR A 22 4.16 14.32 -0.28
CA TYR A 22 4.26 13.39 -1.40
C TYR A 22 5.31 12.29 -1.16
N GLU A 23 6.46 12.66 -0.60
CA GLU A 23 7.56 11.74 -0.28
C GLU A 23 7.14 10.72 0.79
N GLN A 24 6.40 11.16 1.81
CA GLN A 24 5.87 10.28 2.84
C GLN A 24 4.83 9.31 2.28
N ALA A 25 3.97 9.75 1.35
CA ALA A 25 3.00 8.88 0.68
C ALA A 25 3.70 7.84 -0.22
N VAL A 26 4.75 8.25 -0.93
CA VAL A 26 5.61 7.37 -1.75
C VAL A 26 6.26 6.29 -0.89
N ASP A 27 6.84 6.67 0.25
CA ASP A 27 7.48 5.73 1.17
C ASP A 27 6.46 4.78 1.82
N TYR A 28 5.27 5.29 2.17
CA TYR A 28 4.20 4.48 2.73
C TYR A 28 3.74 3.39 1.76
N THR A 29 3.37 3.78 0.53
CA THR A 29 2.88 2.86 -0.49
C THR A 29 3.92 1.80 -0.86
N LYS A 30 5.20 2.19 -0.88
CA LYS A 30 6.31 1.24 -1.05
C LYS A 30 6.37 0.22 0.09
N LYS A 31 6.36 0.66 1.35
CA LYS A 31 6.43 -0.23 2.52
C LYS A 31 5.23 -1.17 2.59
N LEU A 32 4.02 -0.66 2.35
CA LEU A 32 2.81 -1.47 2.37
C LEU A 32 2.88 -2.57 1.30
N THR A 33 3.28 -2.20 0.09
CA THR A 33 3.43 -3.13 -1.03
C THR A 33 4.52 -4.19 -0.77
N GLU A 34 5.67 -3.79 -0.24
CA GLU A 34 6.76 -4.69 0.14
C GLU A 34 6.36 -5.59 1.32
N SER A 35 5.59 -5.11 2.31
CA SER A 35 5.17 -5.96 3.44
C SER A 35 4.28 -7.15 3.05
N GLN A 36 3.61 -7.07 1.90
CA GLN A 36 2.74 -8.10 1.32
C GLN A 36 3.48 -8.98 0.29
N TYR A 37 4.79 -9.16 0.49
CA TYR A 37 5.78 -9.66 -0.49
C TYR A 37 5.44 -11.00 -1.18
N GLU A 38 4.61 -11.88 -0.60
CA GLU A 38 4.31 -13.21 -1.19
C GLU A 38 3.75 -13.12 -2.61
N ASN A 39 2.93 -12.11 -2.92
CA ASN A 39 2.31 -11.96 -4.25
C ASN A 39 2.96 -10.85 -5.11
N PHE A 40 3.63 -9.88 -4.49
CA PHE A 40 4.17 -8.71 -5.20
C PHE A 40 5.54 -8.96 -5.86
N THR A 41 6.30 -9.95 -5.38
CA THR A 41 7.65 -10.25 -5.92
C THR A 41 7.59 -10.65 -7.39
N VAL A 42 6.59 -11.45 -7.79
CA VAL A 42 6.52 -12.01 -9.15
C VAL A 42 6.11 -10.95 -10.17
N ALA A 43 5.13 -10.11 -9.85
CA ALA A 43 4.64 -9.06 -10.75
C ALA A 43 5.66 -7.92 -10.94
N SER A 44 6.42 -7.58 -9.89
CA SER A 44 7.38 -6.46 -9.92
C SER A 44 8.73 -6.79 -10.58
N TRP A 45 9.01 -8.07 -10.85
CA TRP A 45 10.23 -8.49 -11.57
C TRP A 45 10.20 -8.16 -13.07
N PHE A 46 9.01 -8.16 -13.67
CA PHE A 46 8.83 -7.81 -15.09
C PHE A 46 8.64 -6.30 -15.32
N LEU A 47 8.47 -5.52 -14.26
CA LEU A 47 8.22 -4.10 -14.36
C LEU A 47 9.53 -3.30 -14.50
N PRO A 48 9.65 -2.38 -15.48
CA PRO A 48 10.78 -1.47 -15.57
C PRO A 48 10.95 -0.66 -14.26
N LYS A 49 12.19 -0.50 -13.80
CA LYS A 49 12.54 0.23 -12.57
C LYS A 49 11.80 1.57 -12.36
N PRO A 50 11.69 2.47 -13.37
CA PRO A 50 11.01 3.75 -13.16
C PRO A 50 9.52 3.62 -12.85
N MET A 51 8.87 2.54 -13.28
CA MET A 51 7.43 2.34 -13.11
C MET A 51 7.06 1.68 -11.78
N LYS A 52 8.04 1.15 -11.04
CA LYS A 52 7.77 0.41 -9.80
C LYS A 52 7.07 1.28 -8.76
N GLN A 53 7.47 2.55 -8.68
CA GLN A 53 6.88 3.49 -7.72
C GLN A 53 5.40 3.75 -8.01
N ASP A 54 5.04 3.99 -9.26
CA ASP A 54 3.63 4.18 -9.65
C ASP A 54 2.81 2.93 -9.35
N PHE A 55 3.41 1.76 -9.57
CA PHE A 55 2.77 0.48 -9.29
C PHE A 55 2.56 0.24 -7.80
N HIS A 56 3.48 0.67 -6.93
CA HIS A 56 3.31 0.60 -5.48
C HIS A 56 2.08 1.39 -5.03
N ALA A 57 1.84 2.57 -5.62
CA ALA A 57 0.66 3.38 -5.28
C ALA A 57 -0.65 2.68 -5.68
N VAL A 58 -0.73 2.15 -6.91
CA VAL A 58 -1.92 1.43 -7.40
C VAL A 58 -2.16 0.15 -6.59
N TYR A 59 -1.12 -0.63 -6.35
CA TYR A 59 -1.24 -1.87 -5.58
C TYR A 59 -1.69 -1.59 -4.14
N SER A 60 -1.13 -0.57 -3.50
CA SER A 60 -1.54 -0.15 -2.15
C SER A 60 -3.02 0.21 -2.09
N PHE A 61 -3.54 0.94 -3.07
CA PHE A 61 -4.96 1.25 -3.16
C PHE A 61 -5.82 -0.01 -3.30
N CYS A 62 -5.46 -0.91 -4.21
CA CYS A 62 -6.18 -2.17 -4.37
C CYS A 62 -6.18 -2.99 -3.08
N ARG A 63 -5.04 -3.04 -2.37
CA ARG A 63 -4.94 -3.79 -1.12
C ARG A 63 -5.80 -3.21 0.00
N TRP A 64 -5.89 -1.88 0.07
CA TRP A 64 -6.81 -1.20 0.97
C TRP A 64 -8.26 -1.61 0.71
N ALA A 65 -8.68 -1.65 -0.55
CA ALA A 65 -10.04 -2.04 -0.92
C ALA A 65 -10.32 -3.53 -0.63
N ASP A 66 -9.34 -4.40 -0.88
CA ASP A 66 -9.41 -5.86 -0.67
C ASP A 66 -9.53 -6.19 0.83
N ASP A 67 -8.63 -5.65 1.67
CA ASP A 67 -8.65 -5.89 3.12
C ASP A 67 -9.93 -5.36 3.78
N LEU A 68 -10.46 -4.22 3.32
CA LEU A 68 -11.74 -3.67 3.83
C LEU A 68 -12.98 -4.38 3.30
N GLY A 69 -12.86 -5.13 2.19
CA GLY A 69 -13.95 -5.90 1.61
C GLY A 69 -14.05 -7.31 2.18
N ASP A 70 -12.92 -7.89 2.55
CA ASP A 70 -12.81 -9.25 3.08
C ASP A 70 -13.02 -9.34 4.61
N GLU A 71 -12.73 -8.27 5.35
CA GLU A 71 -12.88 -8.19 6.83
C GLU A 71 -14.08 -7.32 7.27
#